data_AF-A0A1E5TAI8-F1
#
_entry.id   AF-A0A1E5TAI8-F1
#
_cell.length_a   1.000
_cell.length_b   1.000
_cell.length_c   1.000
_cell.angle_alpha   90.00
_cell.angle_beta   90.00
_cell.angle_gamma   90.00
#
_symmetry.space_group_name_H-M   'P 1'
#
loop_
_entity.id
_entity.type
_entity.pdbx_description
1 polymer ?
#
loop_
_entity_poly.entity_id
_entity_poly.type
_entity_poly.pdbx_seq_one_letter_code
_entity_poly.pdbx_strand_id
1 'polypeptide(L)' 'MPLNQEGKIRSENIAHEVLHGIGLEHTFKTAEPIVYKKGTTNNYMDYREHKGEKYHTEKWQWEELHKSPYTK' A
#
# COMPACT_ATOMS: atom_id res chain seq x y z
N MET A 1 -7.42 -1.28 11.03
CA MET A 1 -8.16 -0.76 9.87
C MET A 1 -8.65 0.66 10.14
N PRO A 2 -8.05 1.68 9.50
CA PRO A 2 -8.59 3.03 9.57
C PRO A 2 -9.98 3.05 8.92
N LEU A 3 -10.99 3.54 9.63
CA LEU A 3 -12.32 3.80 9.10
C LEU A 3 -12.28 5.10 8.29
N ASN A 4 -13.12 5.23 7.27
CA ASN A 4 -13.29 6.54 6.62
C ASN A 4 -13.97 7.53 7.59
N GLN A 5 -14.07 8.80 7.20
CA GLN A 5 -14.73 9.85 8.02
C GLN A 5 -16.21 9.56 8.32
N GLU A 6 -16.81 8.56 7.69
CA GLU A 6 -18.20 8.13 7.85
C GLU A 6 -18.31 6.82 8.65
N GLY A 7 -17.21 6.29 9.20
CA GLY A 7 -17.20 5.05 9.96
C GLY A 7 -17.34 3.77 9.11
N LYS A 8 -17.25 3.87 7.78
CA LYS A 8 -17.38 2.76 6.84
C LYS A 8 -16.01 2.17 6.48
N ILE A 9 -15.97 0.84 6.34
CA ILE A 9 -14.83 0.14 5.79
C ILE A 9 -14.78 0.39 4.28
N ARG A 10 -13.67 0.94 3.84
CA ARG A 10 -13.34 1.12 2.42
C ARG A 10 -12.69 -0.16 1.89
N SER A 11 -13.12 -0.63 0.71
CA SER A 11 -12.56 -1.83 0.08
C SER A 11 -11.05 -1.67 -0.18
N GLU A 12 -10.58 -0.45 -0.42
CA GLU A 12 -9.16 -0.15 -0.59
C GLU A 12 -8.34 -0.36 0.69
N ASN A 13 -8.97 -0.21 1.87
CA ASN A 13 -8.31 -0.50 3.15
C ASN A 13 -8.25 -2.00 3.40
N ILE A 14 -9.25 -2.78 2.95
CA ILE A 14 -9.17 -4.24 2.99
C ILE A 14 -8.02 -4.72 2.12
N ALA A 15 -7.92 -4.21 0.88
CA ALA A 15 -6.81 -4.53 -0.02
C ALA A 15 -5.46 -4.15 0.60
N HIS A 16 -5.34 -2.95 1.18
CA HIS A 16 -4.11 -2.50 1.86
C HIS A 16 -3.64 -3.46 2.96
N GLU A 17 -4.53 -3.89 3.85
CA GLU A 17 -4.17 -4.79 4.96
C GLU A 17 -3.88 -6.22 4.49
N VAL A 18 -4.60 -6.70 3.46
CA VAL A 18 -4.29 -8.00 2.83
C VAL A 18 -2.90 -7.99 2.20
N LEU A 19 -2.52 -6.88 1.54
CA LEU A 19 -1.20 -6.72 0.94
C LEU A 19 -0.09 -6.68 2.01
N HIS A 20 -0.31 -6.00 3.15
CA HIS A 20 0.59 -6.14 4.31
C HIS A 20 0.69 -7.57 4.80
N GLY A 21 -0.43 -8.30 4.84
CA GLY A 21 -0.48 -9.70 5.26
C GLY A 21 0.35 -10.65 4.39
N ILE A 22 0.52 -10.35 3.10
CA ILE A 22 1.40 -11.12 2.21
C ILE A 22 2.84 -10.63 2.23
N GLY A 23 3.16 -9.54 2.92
CA GLY A 23 4.53 -9.03 3.09
C GLY A 23 4.90 -7.84 2.21
N LEU A 24 3.93 -7.15 1.61
CA LEU A 24 4.18 -5.86 0.96
C LEU A 24 4.29 -4.76 2.00
N GLU A 25 5.31 -3.91 1.86
CA GLU A 25 5.45 -2.71 2.68
C GLU A 25 4.92 -1.46 1.96
N HIS A 26 4.78 -0.38 2.73
CA HIS A 26 4.42 0.94 2.19
C HIS A 26 5.42 1.39 1.11
N THR A 27 4.91 2.02 0.04
CA THR A 27 5.73 2.59 -1.04
C THR A 27 6.50 3.85 -0.64
N PHE A 28 6.32 4.30 0.60
CA PHE A 28 7.03 5.41 1.21
C PHE A 28 7.65 4.89 2.51
N LYS A 29 8.96 5.07 2.66
CA LYS A 29 9.69 4.76 3.90
C LYS A 29 10.76 5.83 4.13
N THR A 30 11.09 6.06 5.39
CA THR A 30 11.94 7.15 5.88
C THR A 30 13.44 6.98 5.60
N ALA A 31 13.90 5.87 5.00
CA ALA A 31 15.33 5.53 4.95
C ALA A 31 15.84 4.85 3.64
N GLU A 32 15.05 4.78 2.56
CA GLU A 32 15.39 4.02 1.33
C GLU A 32 15.16 4.86 0.04
N PRO A 33 15.80 4.54 -1.10
CA PRO A 33 15.98 5.46 -2.25
C PRO A 33 14.72 5.74 -3.10
N ILE A 34 13.69 4.90 -3.00
CA ILE A 34 12.45 5.04 -3.78
C ILE A 34 11.42 5.77 -2.91
N VAL A 35 11.57 7.09 -2.81
CA VAL A 35 10.76 7.94 -1.94
C VAL A 35 9.58 8.49 -2.73
N TYR A 36 8.52 7.69 -2.90
CA TYR A 36 7.23 8.31 -3.21
C TYR A 36 6.80 9.17 -2.02
N LYS A 37 6.35 10.40 -2.28
CA LYS A 37 5.85 11.26 -1.21
C LYS A 37 4.57 10.65 -0.64
N LYS A 38 4.50 10.46 0.68
CA LYS A 38 3.31 9.93 1.36
C LYS A 38 2.04 10.66 0.89
N GLY A 39 1.03 9.90 0.50
CA GLY A 39 -0.27 10.39 0.04
C GLY A 39 -0.25 11.03 -1.35
N THR A 40 0.76 10.76 -2.17
CA THR A 40 0.83 11.30 -3.55
C THR A 40 0.55 10.27 -4.62
N THR A 41 0.55 8.98 -4.27
CA THR A 41 0.30 7.89 -5.23
C THR A 41 -1.11 7.33 -5.09
N ASN A 42 -1.61 6.73 -6.16
CA ASN A 42 -2.85 5.94 -6.15
C ASN A 42 -2.59 4.45 -5.85
N ASN A 43 -1.43 4.16 -5.25
CA ASN A 43 -1.01 2.82 -4.89
C ASN A 43 -1.79 2.33 -3.66
N TYR A 44 -2.20 1.07 -3.65
CA TYR A 44 -2.88 0.48 -2.49
C TYR A 44 -2.06 0.60 -1.20
N MET A 45 -0.73 0.55 -1.29
CA MET A 45 0.21 0.67 -0.18
C MET A 45 0.54 2.12 0.23
N ASP A 46 -0.16 3.12 -0.30
CA ASP A 46 0.01 4.53 0.11
C ASP A 46 -1.06 4.97 1.14
N TYR A 47 -0.74 5.93 2.00
CA TYR A 47 -1.69 6.64 2.87
C TYR A 47 -2.25 7.86 2.15
N ARG A 48 -3.16 7.68 1.19
CA ARG A 48 -3.92 8.79 0.63
C ARG A 48 -5.30 8.87 1.27
N GLU A 49 -5.51 9.88 2.10
CA GLU A 49 -6.82 10.15 2.74
C GLU A 49 -7.75 10.99 1.88
N HIS A 50 -7.24 11.80 0.94
CA HIS A 50 -8.07 12.74 0.20
C HIS A 50 -7.65 12.88 -1.27
N LYS A 51 -8.61 12.65 -2.18
CA LYS A 51 -8.63 13.00 -3.63
C LYS A 51 -8.20 11.97 -4.69
N GLY A 52 -8.23 10.67 -4.42
CA GLY A 52 -8.14 9.67 -5.49
C GLY A 52 -8.54 8.28 -5.03
N GLU A 53 -9.20 7.51 -5.90
CA GLU A 53 -9.38 6.07 -5.71
C GLU A 53 -7.99 5.41 -5.73
N LYS A 54 -7.75 4.45 -4.82
CA LYS A 54 -6.56 3.59 -4.91
C LYS A 54 -6.92 2.43 -5.82
N TYR A 55 -6.13 2.17 -6.85
CA TYR A 55 -6.51 1.16 -7.85
C TYR A 55 -5.34 0.31 -8.36
N HIS A 56 -4.10 0.54 -7.92
CA HIS A 56 -2.96 -0.23 -8.45
C HIS A 56 -1.89 -0.57 -7.40
N THR A 57 -1.08 -1.56 -7.75
CA THR A 57 0.25 -1.87 -7.19
C THR A 57 1.27 -1.74 -8.32
N GLU A 58 2.53 -1.48 -8.00
CA GLU A 58 3.61 -1.44 -8.98
C GLU A 58 4.22 -2.81 -9.24
N LYS A 59 4.83 -3.00 -10.41
CA LYS A 59 5.49 -4.28 -10.75
C LYS A 59 6.61 -4.64 -9.77
N TRP A 60 7.44 -3.67 -9.40
CA TRP A 60 8.58 -3.88 -8.50
C TRP A 60 8.15 -4.37 -7.11
N GLN A 61 6.95 -4.03 -6.65
CA GLN A 61 6.41 -4.51 -5.38
C GLN A 61 6.22 -6.03 -5.38
N TRP A 62 5.76 -6.60 -6.50
CA TRP A 62 5.67 -8.05 -6.68
C TRP A 62 7.03 -8.71 -6.87
N GLU A 63 7.98 -8.01 -7.49
CA GLU A 63 9.36 -8.50 -7.61
C GLU A 63 10.06 -8.57 -6.25
N GLU A 64 9.83 -7.60 -5.36
CA GLU A 64 10.32 -7.63 -3.97
C GLU A 64 9.63 -8.74 -3.18
N LEU A 65 8.32 -8.90 -3.35
CA LEU A 65 7.57 -9.99 -2.75
C LEU A 65 8.19 -11.35 -3.12
N HIS A 66 8.42 -11.62 -4.41
CA HIS A 66 8.99 -12.91 -4.85
C HIS A 66 10.44 -13.16 -4.40
N LYS A 67 11.17 -12.12 -3.97
CA LYS A 67 12.50 -12.28 -3.35
C LYS A 67 12.40 -12.62 -1.86
N SER A 68 11.25 -12.39 -1.23
CA SER A 68 11.03 -12.66 0.19
C SER A 68 11.17 -14.15 0.49
N PRO A 69 11.88 -14.53 1.58
CA PRO A 69 11.97 -15.93 2.00
C PRO A 69 10.62 -16.49 2.48
N TYR A 70 9.63 -15.63 2.73
CA TYR A 70 8.31 -16.00 3.27
C TYR A 70 7.27 -16.31 2.18
N THR A 71 7.61 -16.11 0.89
CA THR A 71 6.71 -16.36 -0.24
C THR A 71 7.22 -17.45 -1.18
N LYS A 72 8.16 -18.29 -0.70
CA LYS A 72 8.63 -19.50 -1.39
C LYS A 72 7.72 -20.69 -1.11
#